data_AF-A0A238TA29-F1
#
_entry.id   AF-A0A238TA29-F1
#
_cell.length_a   1.000
_cell.length_b   1.000
_cell.length_c   1.000
_cell.angle_alpha   90.00
_cell.angle_beta   90.00
_cell.angle_gamma   90.00
#
_symmetry.space_group_name_H-M   'P 1'
#
loop_
_entity.id
_entity.type
_entity.pdbx_description
1 polymer ?
#
loop_
_entity_poly.entity_id
_entity_poly.type
_entity_poly.pdbx_seq_one_letter_code
_entity_poly.pdbx_strand_id
1 'polypeptide(L)' 'MNSAEGQEALESMVGQMLAAKLKQLGAPEEVVNRTVSSLSFDDIRKCLSLTEADLKKAFAKILLA' A
#
# COMPACT_ATOMS: atom_id res chain seq x y z
N MET A 1 23.20 7.29 15.89
CA MET A 1 22.64 6.84 14.60
C MET A 1 21.13 7.02 14.69
N ASN A 2 20.59 7.88 13.83
CA ASN A 2 19.25 8.46 13.92
C ASN A 2 18.15 7.43 13.69
N SER A 3 17.21 7.32 14.62
CA SER A 3 16.02 6.48 14.48
C SER A 3 15.06 6.96 13.38
N ALA A 4 15.15 8.23 12.96
CA ALA A 4 14.27 8.83 11.95
C ALA A 4 14.55 8.29 10.52
N GLU A 5 15.82 8.25 10.10
CA GLU A 5 16.21 7.81 8.76
C GLU A 5 15.82 6.35 8.47
N GLY A 6 15.93 5.49 9.50
CA GLY A 6 15.51 4.08 9.39
C GLY A 6 14.00 3.90 9.34
N GLN A 7 13.25 4.80 9.98
CA GLN A 7 11.80 4.77 9.98
C GLN A 7 11.25 5.24 8.63
N GLU A 8 11.75 6.36 8.09
CA GLU A 8 11.36 6.86 6.78
C GLU A 8 11.65 5.84 5.66
N ALA A 9 12.83 5.20 5.69
CA ALA A 9 13.16 4.14 4.71
C ALA A 9 12.21 2.94 4.81
N LEU A 10 11.82 2.56 6.02
CA LEU A 10 10.87 1.48 6.25
C LEU A 10 9.46 1.86 5.76
N GLU A 11 8.99 3.07 6.06
CA GLU A 11 7.71 3.60 5.60
C GLU A 11 7.63 3.58 4.07
N SER A 12 8.69 4.04 3.41
CA SER A 12 8.80 4.00 1.95
C SER A 12 8.78 2.57 1.41
N MET A 13 9.55 1.64 1.99
CA MET A 13 9.57 0.24 1.54
C MET A 13 8.20 -0.43 1.67
N VAL A 14 7.55 -0.27 2.82
CA VAL A 14 6.25 -0.89 3.13
C VAL A 14 5.15 -0.31 2.22
N GLY A 15 5.17 1.00 1.96
CA GLY A 15 4.28 1.64 1.00
C GLY A 15 4.46 1.09 -0.42
N GLN A 16 5.71 0.99 -0.88
CA GLN A 16 6.01 0.41 -2.20
C GLN A 16 5.57 -1.06 -2.31
N MET A 17 5.68 -1.83 -1.22
CA MET A 17 5.25 -3.22 -1.18
C MET A 17 3.73 -3.38 -1.31
N LEU A 18 2.95 -2.50 -0.66
CA LEU A 18 1.50 -2.47 -0.83
C LEU A 18 1.14 -2.04 -2.25
N ALA A 19 1.81 -1.01 -2.78
CA ALA A 19 1.59 -0.54 -4.14
C ALA A 19 1.83 -1.65 -5.17
N ALA A 20 2.93 -2.40 -5.04
CA ALA A 20 3.23 -3.53 -5.91
C ALA A 20 2.14 -4.62 -5.85
N LYS A 21 1.67 -4.98 -4.64
CA LYS A 21 0.56 -5.92 -4.48
C LYS A 21 -0.71 -5.43 -5.19
N LEU A 22 -1.12 -4.18 -4.99
CA LEU A 22 -2.33 -3.64 -5.62
C LEU A 22 -2.22 -3.61 -7.15
N LYS A 23 -1.05 -3.27 -7.70
CA LYS A 23 -0.78 -3.35 -9.15
C LYS A 23 -0.89 -4.78 -9.67
N GLN A 24 -0.38 -5.78 -8.93
CA GLN A 24 -0.52 -7.20 -9.29
C GLN A 24 -1.98 -7.67 -9.31
N LEU A 25 -2.86 -7.01 -8.53
CA LEU A 25 -4.30 -7.29 -8.53
C LEU A 25 -5.06 -6.60 -9.66
N GLY A 26 -4.37 -5.80 -10.48
CA GLY A 26 -4.94 -5.11 -11.64
C GLY A 26 -5.28 -3.63 -11.41
N ALA A 27 -4.92 -3.05 -10.26
CA ALA A 27 -5.16 -1.62 -10.05
C ALA A 27 -4.20 -0.76 -10.89
N PRO A 28 -4.67 0.33 -11.51
CA PRO A 28 -3.83 1.23 -12.30
C PRO A 28 -2.82 1.97 -11.42
N GLU A 29 -1.58 2.07 -11.92
CA GLU A 29 -0.44 2.59 -11.15
C GLU A 29 -0.68 3.99 -10.57
N GLU A 30 -1.27 4.90 -11.35
CA GLU A 30 -1.56 6.27 -10.90
C GLU A 30 -2.50 6.28 -9.69
N VAL A 31 -3.57 5.47 -9.75
CA VAL A 31 -4.55 5.37 -8.67
C VAL A 31 -3.94 4.69 -7.44
N VAL A 32 -3.15 3.63 -7.64
CA VAL A 32 -2.44 2.94 -6.55
C VAL A 32 -1.49 3.89 -5.82
N ASN A 33 -0.64 4.63 -6.54
CA ASN A 33 0.31 5.55 -5.92
C ASN A 33 -0.43 6.63 -5.11
N ARG A 34 -1.51 7.19 -5.66
CA ARG A 34 -2.34 8.17 -4.95
C ARG A 34 -3.00 7.60 -3.70
N THR A 35 -3.53 6.38 -3.78
CA THR A 35 -4.16 5.70 -2.66
C THR A 35 -3.14 5.40 -1.56
N VAL A 36 -2.00 4.78 -1.90
CA VAL A 36 -0.97 4.42 -0.91
C VAL A 36 -0.38 5.67 -0.26
N SER A 37 -0.13 6.74 -1.01
CA SER A 37 0.33 8.02 -0.44
C SER A 37 -0.71 8.71 0.46
N SER A 38 -1.98 8.34 0.37
CA SER A 38 -3.05 8.85 1.25
C SER A 38 -3.24 8.00 2.51
N LEU A 39 -2.59 6.85 2.62
CA LEU A 39 -2.68 5.96 3.77
C LEU A 39 -1.58 6.26 4.80
N SER A 40 -1.92 6.10 6.07
CA SER A 40 -0.93 6.15 7.13
C SER A 40 -0.10 4.87 7.14
N PHE A 41 1.13 4.92 7.67
CA PHE A 41 1.97 3.73 7.77
C PHE A 41 1.33 2.54 8.51
N ASP A 42 0.53 2.81 9.55
CA ASP A 42 -0.23 1.78 10.26
C ASP A 42 -1.29 1.12 9.37
N ASP A 43 -2.02 1.90 8.56
CA ASP A 43 -2.99 1.39 7.59
C ASP A 43 -2.31 0.54 6.52
N ILE A 44 -1.15 0.98 6.01
CA ILE A 44 -0.37 0.22 5.03
C ILE A 44 0.06 -1.12 5.63
N ARG A 45 0.58 -1.12 6.87
CA ARG A 45 0.95 -2.35 7.58
C ARG A 45 -0.23 -3.30 7.76
N LYS A 46 -1.39 -2.78 8.18
CA LYS A 46 -2.63 -3.57 8.29
C LYS A 46 -3.00 -4.19 6.95
N CYS A 47 -2.93 -3.42 5.86
CA CYS A 47 -3.21 -3.92 4.51
C CYS A 47 -2.26 -5.05 4.09
N LEU A 48 -0.98 -4.97 4.43
CA LEU A 48 -0.01 -6.02 4.08
C LEU A 48 -0.27 -7.35 4.81
N SER A 49 -0.93 -7.33 5.97
CA SER A 49 -1.36 -8.52 6.70
C SER A 49 -2.67 -9.12 6.18
N LEU A 50 -3.39 -8.42 5.28
CA LEU A 50 -4.64 -8.90 4.71
C LEU A 50 -4.39 -9.97 3.64
N THR A 51 -5.39 -10.84 3.47
CA THR A 51 -5.41 -11.76 2.34
C THR A 51 -5.68 -11.02 1.04
N GLU A 52 -5.38 -11.66 -0.09
CA GLU A 52 -5.67 -11.08 -1.40
C GLU A 52 -7.16 -10.74 -1.58
N ALA A 53 -8.06 -11.59 -1.08
CA ALA A 53 -9.50 -11.37 -1.16
C ALA A 53 -9.94 -10.15 -0.33
N ASP A 54 -9.34 -9.96 0.83
CA ASP A 54 -9.62 -8.79 1.69
C ASP A 54 -9.04 -7.51 1.09
N LEU A 55 -7.84 -7.56 0.50
CA LEU A 55 -7.29 -6.44 -0.28
C LEU A 55 -8.20 -6.09 -1.45
N LYS A 56 -8.68 -7.09 -2.19
CA LYS A 56 -9.63 -6.87 -3.29
C LYS A 56 -10.92 -6.20 -2.81
N LYS A 57 -11.43 -6.55 -1.63
CA LYS A 57 -12.60 -5.89 -1.03
C LYS A 57 -12.30 -4.47 -0.56
N ALA A 58 -11.19 -4.27 0.16
CA ALA A 58 -10.79 -2.97 0.70
C ALA A 58 -10.49 -1.95 -0.41
N PHE A 59 -9.88 -2.40 -1.49
CA PHE A 59 -9.48 -1.59 -2.64
C PHE A 59 -10.37 -1.82 -3.87
N ALA A 60 -11.58 -2.38 -3.69
CA ALA A 60 -12.49 -2.69 -4.80
C ALA A 60 -12.75 -1.50 -5.73
N LYS A 61 -12.84 -0.29 -5.16
CA LYS A 61 -13.06 0.95 -5.91
C LYS A 61 -11.95 1.28 -6.90
N ILE A 62 -10.72 0.90 -6.61
CA ILE A 62 -9.56 1.19 -7.48
C ILE A 62 -9.19 0.01 -8.37
N LEU A 63 -9.70 -1.19 -8.08
CA LEU A 63 -9.51 -2.39 -8.89
C LEU A 63 -10.56 -2.55 -10.00
N LEU A 64 -11.67 -1.82 -9.89
CA LEU A 64 -12.77 -1.80 -10.87
C LEU A 64 -12.77 -0.53 -11.74
N ALA A 65 -11.78 0.36 -11.52
CA ALA A 65 -11.59 1.61 -12.25
C ALA A 65 -10.66 1.40 -13.43
#